data_AF-A0A8D8ISQ3-F1
#
_entry.id   AF-A0A8D8ISQ3-F1
#
_cell.length_a   1.000
_cell.length_b   1.000
_cell.length_c   1.000
_cell.angle_alpha   90.00
_cell.angle_beta   90.00
_cell.angle_gamma   90.00
#
_symmetry.space_group_name_H-M   'P 1'
#
loop_
_entity.id
_entity.type
_entity.pdbx_description
1 polymer ?
#
loop_
_entity_poly.entity_id
_entity_poly.type
_entity_poly.pdbx_seq_one_letter_code
_entity_poly.pdbx_strand_id
1 'polypeptide(L)'
;SFQFTATSTGQLYEMFYSVMKHLPGPQQQAFKDLQGLEDFIARKVEHNQRTLDPNSPRDFIDSFLIRMQEEKKNPDTEFYWKNLVLTTLNLFFAGTETVSTTMRYGFLLLMKHPDVEAKVHEEIDRVIGRNRQAKFEDRAKMPYTEAVIHEIQRFGDMIPMGLARRVTKDTKFRDFLLPKGTEVFPMLGSVLRDPKFFSNPRGFNPQHFLDENGQFKKNDAFVPFSIGKRYCFGEGLARMELFLFLTNILQNFHLKSPQLPQDIDVSPKHVGFATIPPTYTMSFQPR
;
A
#
# COMPACT_ATOMS: atom_id res chain seq x y z
N SER A 1 11.21 1.52 11.37
CA SER A 1 9.90 1.08 11.92
C SER A 1 9.12 0.09 11.03
N PHE A 2 8.76 0.38 9.78
CA PHE A 2 7.86 -0.49 8.96
C PHE A 2 8.44 -1.87 8.61
N GLN A 3 9.72 -1.96 8.23
CA GLN A 3 10.36 -3.26 8.00
C GLN A 3 10.45 -4.09 9.28
N PHE A 4 10.62 -3.45 10.44
CA PHE A 4 10.70 -4.15 11.73
C PHE A 4 9.40 -4.92 12.01
N THR A 5 8.23 -4.35 11.72
CA THR A 5 6.94 -5.02 11.94
C THR A 5 6.76 -6.25 11.03
N ALA A 6 7.49 -6.35 9.91
CA ALA A 6 7.49 -7.54 9.06
C ALA A 6 8.43 -8.66 9.56
N THR A 7 9.35 -8.37 10.49
CA THR A 7 10.29 -9.37 11.03
C THR A 7 9.68 -10.26 12.10
N SER A 8 10.27 -11.44 12.35
CA SER A 8 9.86 -12.33 13.44
C SER A 8 9.94 -11.63 14.82
N THR A 9 10.95 -10.80 15.06
CA THR A 9 11.07 -10.02 16.30
C THR A 9 9.94 -8.98 16.42
N GLY A 10 9.55 -8.35 15.32
CA GLY A 10 8.40 -7.45 15.29
C GLY A 10 7.08 -8.16 15.60
N GLN A 11 6.89 -9.36 15.05
CA GLN A 11 5.71 -10.18 15.33
C GLN A 11 5.66 -10.62 16.80
N LEU A 12 6.79 -11.05 17.37
CA LEU A 12 6.88 -11.35 18.81
C LEU A 12 6.55 -10.13 19.66
N TYR A 13 7.04 -8.95 19.26
CA TYR A 13 6.72 -7.70 19.94
C TYR A 13 5.21 -7.41 19.97
N GLU A 14 4.50 -7.60 18.86
CA GLU A 14 3.03 -7.41 18.83
C GLU A 14 2.32 -8.42 19.75
N MET A 15 2.73 -9.69 19.73
CA MET A 15 2.13 -10.74 20.56
C MET A 15 2.38 -10.55 22.07
N PHE A 16 3.57 -10.05 22.43
CA PHE A 16 4.02 -9.90 23.81
C PHE A 16 4.28 -8.44 24.18
N TYR A 17 3.48 -7.52 23.62
CA TYR A 17 3.64 -6.07 23.78
C TYR A 17 3.77 -5.65 25.25
N SER A 18 2.98 -6.25 26.13
CA SER A 18 2.95 -5.93 27.57
C SER A 18 4.31 -6.07 28.25
N VAL A 19 5.16 -6.99 27.77
CA VAL A 19 6.50 -7.25 28.30
C VAL A 19 7.55 -6.58 27.42
N MET A 20 7.50 -6.82 26.10
CA MET A 20 8.59 -6.43 25.19
C MET A 20 8.78 -4.93 25.04
N LYS A 21 7.74 -4.11 25.32
CA LYS A 21 7.86 -2.65 25.37
C LYS A 21 8.80 -2.15 26.47
N HIS A 22 9.05 -2.95 27.51
CA HIS A 22 9.94 -2.61 28.62
C HIS A 22 11.35 -3.21 28.47
N LEU A 23 11.54 -4.11 27.50
CA LEU A 23 12.83 -4.75 27.26
C LEU A 23 13.66 -3.95 26.24
N PRO A 24 14.99 -3.95 26.36
CA PRO A 24 15.86 -3.46 25.30
C PRO A 24 15.72 -4.33 24.05
N GLY A 25 15.94 -3.74 22.88
CA GLY A 25 15.93 -4.47 21.60
C GLY A 25 15.53 -3.61 20.41
N PRO A 26 15.44 -4.20 19.20
CA PRO A 26 15.10 -3.48 17.98
C PRO A 26 13.76 -2.73 18.03
N GLN A 27 12.81 -3.19 18.84
CA GLN A 27 11.53 -2.53 19.08
C GLN A 27 11.71 -1.11 19.66
N GLN A 28 12.72 -0.89 20.50
CA GLN A 28 12.99 0.43 21.08
C GLN A 28 13.48 1.41 20.02
N GLN A 29 14.25 0.93 19.04
CA GLN A 29 14.63 1.75 17.89
C GLN A 29 13.40 2.06 17.02
N ALA A 30 12.53 1.09 16.77
CA ALA A 30 11.29 1.32 16.03
C ALA A 30 10.39 2.38 16.68
N PHE A 31 10.34 2.44 18.02
CA PHE A 31 9.63 3.51 18.74
C PHE A 31 10.27 4.87 18.57
N LYS A 32 11.60 4.96 18.65
CA LYS A 32 12.31 6.22 18.40
C LYS A 32 12.04 6.74 16.98
N ASP A 33 12.02 5.85 16.00
CA ASP A 33 11.68 6.21 14.62
C ASP A 33 10.24 6.77 14.52
N LEU A 34 9.27 6.10 15.17
CA LEU A 34 7.87 6.53 15.19
C LEU A 34 7.70 7.88 15.92
N GLN A 35 8.37 8.06 17.05
CA GLN A 35 8.37 9.33 17.77
C GLN A 35 8.97 10.44 16.91
N GLY A 36 10.07 10.18 16.20
CA GLY A 36 10.68 11.14 15.29
C GLY A 36 9.73 11.59 14.17
N LEU A 37 8.89 10.69 13.66
CA LEU A 37 7.84 11.02 12.68
C LEU A 37 6.71 11.85 13.32
N GLU A 38 6.25 11.47 14.52
CA GLU A 38 5.24 12.24 15.26
C GLU A 38 5.74 13.66 15.55
N ASP A 39 6.96 13.82 16.03
CA ASP A 39 7.58 15.12 16.30
C ASP A 39 7.72 15.96 15.03
N PHE A 40 8.05 15.33 13.89
CA PHE A 40 8.10 16.01 12.60
C PHE A 40 6.73 16.54 12.18
N ILE A 41 5.68 15.73 12.30
CA ILE A 41 4.31 16.15 12.00
C ILE A 41 3.84 17.25 12.96
N ALA A 42 4.12 17.12 14.26
CA ALA A 42 3.79 18.15 15.25
C ALA A 42 4.42 19.51 14.88
N ARG A 43 5.70 19.53 14.50
CA ARG A 43 6.36 20.77 14.02
C ARG A 43 5.70 21.37 12.78
N LYS A 44 5.21 20.54 11.86
CA LYS A 44 4.46 21.00 10.68
C LYS A 44 3.11 21.60 11.09
N VAL A 45 2.38 20.94 11.99
CA VAL A 45 1.11 21.47 12.51
C VAL A 45 1.31 22.80 13.23
N GLU A 46 2.35 22.94 14.07
CA GLU A 46 2.67 24.21 14.72
C GLU A 46 2.98 25.33 13.72
N HIS A 47 3.74 25.03 12.67
CA HIS A 47 4.03 25.99 11.61
C HIS A 47 2.75 26.43 10.89
N ASN A 48 1.90 25.48 10.51
CA ASN A 48 0.64 25.76 9.85
C ASN A 48 -0.27 26.62 10.73
N GLN A 49 -0.38 26.30 12.02
CA GLN A 49 -1.18 27.07 12.98
C GLN A 49 -0.74 28.53 13.10
N ARG A 50 0.58 28.81 13.07
CA ARG A 50 1.11 30.20 13.13
C ARG A 50 0.84 31.02 11.86
N THR A 51 0.55 30.35 10.75
CA THR A 51 0.44 30.96 9.42
C THR A 51 -0.92 30.68 8.76
N LEU A 52 -1.90 30.24 9.55
CA LEU A 52 -3.22 29.85 9.07
C LEU A 52 -4.01 31.07 8.60
N ASP A 53 -4.48 31.01 7.35
CA ASP A 53 -5.56 31.85 6.84
C ASP A 53 -6.84 31.00 6.78
N PRO A 54 -7.84 31.25 7.66
CA PRO A 54 -9.09 30.48 7.67
C PRO A 54 -9.89 30.55 6.37
N ASN A 55 -9.66 31.54 5.52
CA ASN A 55 -10.37 31.71 4.24
C ASN A 55 -9.68 31.01 3.06
N SER A 56 -8.45 30.53 3.27
CA SER A 56 -7.62 29.96 2.21
C SER A 56 -6.76 28.80 2.74
N PRO A 57 -7.38 27.63 3.06
CA PRO A 57 -6.63 26.48 3.57
C PRO A 57 -5.64 25.95 2.53
N ARG A 58 -4.39 25.77 2.93
CA ARG A 58 -3.30 25.32 2.03
C ARG A 58 -3.29 23.81 1.84
N ASP A 59 -3.70 23.06 2.85
CA ASP A 59 -3.54 21.61 2.91
C ASP A 59 -4.54 20.94 3.89
N PHE A 60 -4.36 19.64 4.11
CA PHE A 60 -5.14 18.86 5.06
C PHE A 60 -5.05 19.41 6.50
N ILE A 61 -3.87 19.88 6.92
CA ILE A 61 -3.64 20.38 8.27
C ILE A 61 -4.46 21.65 8.49
N ASP A 62 -4.41 22.59 7.57
CA ASP A 62 -5.19 23.84 7.66
C ASP A 62 -6.69 23.56 7.69
N SER A 63 -7.16 22.67 6.83
CA SER A 63 -8.59 22.27 6.78
C SER A 63 -9.04 21.69 8.12
N PHE A 64 -8.21 20.85 8.75
CA PHE A 64 -8.49 20.29 10.06
C PHE A 64 -8.43 21.37 11.16
N LEU A 65 -7.44 22.26 11.13
CA LEU A 65 -7.33 23.37 12.08
C LEU A 65 -8.53 24.31 12.01
N ILE A 66 -9.06 24.60 10.82
CA ILE A 66 -10.28 25.39 10.64
C ILE A 66 -11.48 24.65 11.26
N ARG A 67 -11.63 23.35 10.99
CA ARG A 67 -12.67 22.55 11.64
C ARG A 67 -12.54 22.53 13.16
N MET A 68 -11.31 22.46 13.71
CA MET A 68 -11.08 22.61 15.15
C MET A 68 -11.58 23.96 15.68
N GLN A 69 -11.47 25.05 14.90
CA GLN A 69 -12.00 26.36 15.27
C GLN A 69 -13.53 26.39 15.28
N GLU A 70 -14.17 25.78 14.28
CA GLU A 70 -15.62 25.65 14.16
C GLU A 70 -16.22 24.83 15.33
N GLU A 71 -15.51 23.78 15.74
CA GLU A 71 -15.93 22.83 16.77
C GLU A 71 -15.60 23.27 18.20
N LYS A 72 -15.00 24.45 18.42
CA LYS A 72 -14.57 24.93 19.75
C LYS A 72 -15.65 24.88 20.84
N LYS A 73 -16.92 24.98 20.46
CA LYS A 73 -18.07 24.98 21.38
C LYS A 73 -18.65 23.59 21.65
N ASN A 74 -18.19 22.56 20.92
CA ASN A 74 -18.63 21.19 21.08
C ASN A 74 -17.71 20.44 22.07
N PRO A 75 -18.16 20.12 23.30
CA PRO A 75 -17.33 19.43 24.28
C PRO A 75 -17.01 17.98 23.88
N ASP A 76 -17.82 17.37 23.00
CA ASP A 76 -17.67 15.99 22.54
C ASP A 76 -16.95 15.90 21.18
N THR A 77 -16.22 16.96 20.79
CA THR A 77 -15.57 17.01 19.48
C THR A 77 -14.38 16.04 19.38
N GLU A 78 -14.26 15.37 18.23
CA GLU A 78 -13.07 14.59 17.86
C GLU A 78 -12.03 15.43 17.10
N PHE A 79 -12.31 16.72 16.87
CA PHE A 79 -11.38 17.64 16.23
C PHE A 79 -10.54 18.36 17.27
N TYR A 80 -9.43 17.72 17.67
CA TYR A 80 -8.44 18.27 18.59
C TYR A 80 -7.01 17.93 18.17
N TRP A 81 -6.04 18.59 18.82
CA TRP A 81 -4.60 18.55 18.47
C TRP A 81 -4.06 17.14 18.23
N LYS A 82 -4.27 16.23 19.20
CA LYS A 82 -3.74 14.86 19.10
C LYS A 82 -4.34 14.10 17.91
N ASN A 83 -5.64 14.24 17.65
CA ASN A 83 -6.26 13.62 16.47
C ASN A 83 -5.75 14.23 15.16
N LEU A 84 -5.48 15.54 15.11
CA LEU A 84 -4.85 16.18 13.95
C LEU A 84 -3.46 15.60 13.67
N VAL A 85 -2.58 15.60 14.67
CA VAL A 85 -1.20 15.09 14.52
C VAL A 85 -1.20 13.62 14.11
N LEU A 86 -1.97 12.77 14.81
CA LEU A 86 -1.99 11.33 14.53
C LEU A 86 -2.70 10.99 13.21
N THR A 87 -3.74 11.72 12.82
CA THR A 87 -4.40 11.51 11.51
C THR A 87 -3.47 11.91 10.36
N THR A 88 -2.77 13.03 10.51
CA THR A 88 -1.79 13.48 9.51
C THR A 88 -0.62 12.49 9.42
N LEU A 89 -0.12 12.00 10.55
CA LEU A 89 0.89 10.95 10.59
C LEU A 89 0.41 9.66 9.91
N ASN A 90 -0.83 9.23 10.17
CA ASN A 90 -1.42 8.06 9.53
C ASN A 90 -1.48 8.19 8.00
N LEU A 91 -1.92 9.36 7.50
CA LEU A 91 -1.95 9.64 6.06
C LEU A 91 -0.54 9.61 5.45
N PHE A 92 0.42 10.27 6.11
CA PHE A 92 1.80 10.33 5.63
C PHE A 92 2.46 8.95 5.60
N PHE A 93 2.32 8.18 6.68
CA PHE A 93 2.92 6.86 6.80
C PHE A 93 2.28 5.84 5.85
N ALA A 94 0.95 5.73 5.88
CA ALA A 94 0.22 4.78 5.04
C ALA A 94 0.32 5.12 3.55
N GLY A 95 0.24 6.41 3.19
CA GLY A 95 0.35 6.85 1.79
C GLY A 95 1.74 6.64 1.19
N THR A 96 2.79 6.62 2.01
CA THR A 96 4.18 6.51 1.51
C THR A 96 4.62 5.06 1.37
N GLU A 97 4.60 4.29 2.46
CA GLU A 97 5.30 3.00 2.49
C GLU A 97 4.60 1.92 1.67
N THR A 98 3.26 1.96 1.60
CA THR A 98 2.51 0.94 0.88
C THR A 98 2.73 1.02 -0.62
N VAL A 99 2.69 2.23 -1.19
CA VAL A 99 2.89 2.46 -2.63
C VAL A 99 4.35 2.26 -2.98
N SER A 100 5.28 2.81 -2.20
CA SER A 100 6.74 2.63 -2.39
C SER A 100 7.13 1.14 -2.43
N THR A 101 6.64 0.35 -1.49
CA THR A 101 6.94 -1.09 -1.44
C THR A 101 6.30 -1.85 -2.61
N THR A 102 5.08 -1.49 -3.00
CA THR A 102 4.42 -2.08 -4.17
C THR A 102 5.18 -1.77 -5.46
N MET A 103 5.62 -0.53 -5.67
CA MET A 103 6.42 -0.13 -6.84
C MET A 103 7.77 -0.85 -6.87
N ARG A 104 8.45 -0.95 -5.73
CA ARG A 104 9.73 -1.68 -5.60
C ARG A 104 9.55 -3.17 -5.92
N TYR A 105 8.48 -3.81 -5.45
CA TYR A 105 8.19 -5.19 -5.83
C TYR A 105 7.84 -5.30 -7.33
N GLY A 106 7.07 -4.34 -7.85
CA GLY A 106 6.68 -4.29 -9.26
C GLY A 106 7.86 -4.26 -10.21
N PHE A 107 8.86 -3.41 -9.96
CA PHE A 107 10.07 -3.37 -10.79
C PHE A 107 10.91 -4.65 -10.70
N LEU A 108 11.01 -5.26 -9.51
CA LEU A 108 11.65 -6.56 -9.35
C LEU A 108 10.97 -7.64 -10.20
N LEU A 109 9.63 -7.67 -10.19
CA LEU A 109 8.82 -8.61 -10.96
C LEU A 109 8.94 -8.36 -12.47
N LEU A 110 8.97 -7.10 -12.92
CA LEU A 110 9.15 -6.78 -14.34
C LEU A 110 10.53 -7.20 -14.85
N MET A 111 11.60 -6.99 -14.08
CA MET A 111 12.93 -7.48 -14.44
C MET A 111 13.02 -9.02 -14.44
N LYS A 112 12.21 -9.70 -13.60
CA LYS A 112 12.07 -11.17 -13.62
C LYS A 112 11.35 -11.65 -14.89
N HIS A 113 10.42 -10.85 -15.41
CA HIS A 113 9.52 -11.16 -16.51
C HIS A 113 9.65 -10.12 -17.65
N PRO A 114 10.79 -10.09 -18.37
CA PRO A 114 11.04 -9.08 -19.41
C PRO A 114 10.04 -9.15 -20.58
N ASP A 115 9.39 -10.31 -20.78
CA ASP A 115 8.30 -10.47 -21.74
C ASP A 115 7.04 -9.67 -21.33
N VAL A 116 6.80 -9.53 -20.02
CA VAL A 116 5.72 -8.70 -19.49
C VAL A 116 6.07 -7.22 -19.64
N GLU A 117 7.30 -6.81 -19.32
CA GLU A 117 7.78 -5.45 -19.55
C GLU A 117 7.64 -5.04 -21.03
N ALA A 118 8.03 -5.93 -21.96
CA ALA A 118 7.92 -5.67 -23.40
C ALA A 118 6.47 -5.42 -23.86
N LYS A 119 5.51 -6.16 -23.32
CA LYS A 119 4.07 -5.95 -23.62
C LYS A 119 3.52 -4.65 -23.03
N VAL A 120 3.97 -4.27 -21.83
CA VAL A 120 3.61 -2.96 -21.25
C VAL A 120 4.20 -1.84 -22.10
N HIS A 121 5.45 -1.97 -22.56
CA HIS A 121 6.08 -1.02 -23.47
C HIS A 121 5.33 -0.86 -24.79
N GLU A 122 4.92 -1.97 -25.43
CA GLU A 122 4.10 -1.92 -26.64
C GLU A 122 2.79 -1.16 -26.40
N GLU A 123 2.08 -1.48 -25.32
CA GLU A 123 0.80 -0.84 -25.01
C GLU A 123 0.95 0.66 -24.72
N ILE A 124 2.00 1.05 -23.98
CA ILE A 124 2.35 2.46 -23.74
C ILE A 124 2.61 3.19 -25.06
N ASP A 125 3.45 2.63 -25.93
CA ASP A 125 3.84 3.26 -27.18
C ASP A 125 2.63 3.43 -28.11
N ARG A 126 1.73 2.44 -28.13
CA ARG A 126 0.49 2.46 -28.92
C ARG A 126 -0.55 3.47 -28.42
N VAL A 127 -0.75 3.58 -27.11
CA VAL A 127 -1.86 4.38 -26.52
C VAL A 127 -1.43 5.81 -26.18
N ILE A 128 -0.22 5.98 -25.66
CA ILE A 128 0.30 7.26 -25.15
C ILE A 128 1.31 7.86 -26.12
N GLY A 129 2.18 7.04 -26.69
CA GLY A 129 3.32 7.47 -27.48
C GLY A 129 4.43 8.08 -26.61
N ARG A 130 5.31 8.90 -27.20
CA ARG A 130 6.48 9.48 -26.50
C ARG A 130 6.46 11.00 -26.32
N ASN A 131 5.44 11.68 -26.86
CA ASN A 131 5.40 13.15 -26.92
C ASN A 131 4.60 13.80 -25.78
N ARG A 132 4.01 13.00 -24.89
CA ARG A 132 3.22 13.48 -23.75
C ARG A 132 3.39 12.56 -22.55
N GLN A 133 3.16 13.10 -21.37
CA GLN A 133 3.10 12.31 -20.13
C GLN A 133 1.84 11.44 -20.10
N ALA A 134 1.93 10.32 -19.37
CA ALA A 134 0.77 9.49 -19.08
C ALA A 134 -0.21 10.24 -18.17
N LYS A 135 -1.50 10.09 -18.45
CA LYS A 135 -2.60 10.62 -17.65
C LYS A 135 -3.43 9.46 -17.10
N PHE A 136 -4.11 9.67 -15.98
CA PHE A 136 -4.87 8.58 -15.36
C PHE A 136 -6.04 8.07 -16.23
N GLU A 137 -6.55 8.91 -17.13
CA GLU A 137 -7.56 8.54 -18.13
C GLU A 137 -7.07 7.50 -19.15
N ASP A 138 -5.76 7.43 -19.40
CA ASP A 138 -5.17 6.47 -20.35
C ASP A 138 -5.39 5.02 -19.90
N ARG A 139 -5.52 4.80 -18.58
CA ARG A 139 -5.76 3.49 -17.95
C ARG A 139 -6.93 2.74 -18.59
N ALA A 140 -7.99 3.44 -18.98
CA ALA A 140 -9.18 2.82 -19.58
C ALA A 140 -8.90 2.17 -20.96
N LYS A 141 -7.79 2.52 -21.60
CA LYS A 141 -7.35 2.02 -22.91
C LYS A 141 -6.15 1.07 -22.81
N MET A 142 -5.68 0.79 -21.59
CA MET A 142 -4.46 0.02 -21.33
C MET A 142 -4.75 -1.22 -20.45
N PRO A 143 -5.58 -2.16 -20.94
CA PRO A 143 -5.98 -3.33 -20.16
C PRO A 143 -4.80 -4.19 -19.70
N TYR A 144 -3.73 -4.31 -20.49
CA TYR A 144 -2.58 -5.12 -20.11
C TYR A 144 -1.80 -4.49 -18.96
N THR A 145 -1.55 -3.18 -19.03
CA THR A 145 -0.87 -2.43 -17.97
C THR A 145 -1.68 -2.44 -16.67
N GLU A 146 -3.00 -2.28 -16.75
CA GLU A 146 -3.88 -2.39 -15.57
C GLU A 146 -3.83 -3.82 -14.98
N ALA A 147 -3.83 -4.85 -15.81
CA ALA A 147 -3.68 -6.24 -15.38
C ALA A 147 -2.33 -6.51 -14.71
N VAL A 148 -1.24 -5.96 -15.24
CA VAL A 148 0.11 -6.04 -14.63
C VAL A 148 0.13 -5.39 -13.26
N ILE A 149 -0.45 -4.19 -13.11
CA ILE A 149 -0.51 -3.50 -11.80
C ILE A 149 -1.32 -4.33 -10.80
N HIS A 150 -2.46 -4.89 -11.21
CA HIS A 150 -3.26 -5.77 -10.35
C HIS A 150 -2.48 -7.04 -9.96
N GLU A 151 -1.74 -7.64 -10.89
CA GLU A 151 -0.94 -8.82 -10.61
C GLU A 151 0.25 -8.52 -9.69
N ILE A 152 0.88 -7.35 -9.81
CA ILE A 152 1.92 -6.88 -8.89
C ILE A 152 1.35 -6.79 -7.47
N GLN A 153 0.17 -6.20 -7.30
CA GLN A 153 -0.47 -6.09 -5.99
C GLN A 153 -0.90 -7.44 -5.43
N ARG A 154 -1.45 -8.33 -6.28
CA ARG A 154 -1.89 -9.67 -5.88
C ARG A 154 -0.71 -10.55 -5.45
N PHE A 155 0.35 -10.59 -6.26
CA PHE A 155 1.54 -11.38 -5.98
C PHE A 155 2.31 -10.82 -4.78
N GLY A 156 2.52 -9.51 -4.76
CA GLY A 156 3.26 -8.81 -3.72
C GLY A 156 2.59 -8.87 -2.36
N ASP A 157 1.24 -9.01 -2.32
CA ASP A 157 0.44 -9.26 -1.11
C ASP A 157 0.92 -8.43 0.09
N MET A 158 0.91 -7.11 -0.09
CA MET A 158 1.69 -6.22 0.76
C MET A 158 1.28 -6.32 2.24
N ILE A 159 -0.02 -6.44 2.54
CA ILE A 159 -0.55 -6.60 3.91
C ILE A 159 -1.28 -7.94 4.02
N PRO A 160 -0.56 -9.06 4.23
CA PRO A 160 -1.11 -10.41 4.07
C PRO A 160 -2.23 -10.75 5.07
N MET A 161 -2.22 -10.13 6.25
CA MET A 161 -3.22 -10.37 7.31
C MET A 161 -4.27 -9.25 7.45
N GLY A 162 -4.26 -8.29 6.52
CA GLY A 162 -5.00 -7.04 6.67
C GLY A 162 -4.63 -6.28 7.95
N LEU A 163 -5.42 -5.27 8.29
CA LEU A 163 -5.44 -4.71 9.65
C LEU A 163 -6.47 -5.45 10.49
N ALA A 164 -6.12 -5.78 11.73
CA ALA A 164 -7.01 -6.45 12.67
C ALA A 164 -8.35 -5.70 12.78
N ARG A 165 -9.44 -6.46 12.74
CA ARG A 165 -10.81 -5.98 12.97
C ARG A 165 -11.25 -6.42 14.36
N ARG A 166 -12.30 -5.80 14.87
CA ARG A 166 -12.89 -6.15 16.16
C ARG A 166 -14.41 -6.12 16.06
N VAL A 167 -15.08 -7.16 16.54
CA VAL A 167 -16.54 -7.19 16.54
C VAL A 167 -17.09 -6.19 17.56
N THR A 168 -18.01 -5.33 17.14
CA THR A 168 -18.52 -4.21 17.96
C THR A 168 -19.63 -4.62 18.94
N LYS A 169 -20.17 -5.82 18.76
CA LYS A 169 -21.19 -6.47 19.59
C LYS A 169 -21.05 -7.99 19.46
N ASP A 170 -21.71 -8.73 20.35
CA ASP A 170 -21.84 -10.18 20.20
C ASP A 170 -22.43 -10.49 18.82
N THR A 171 -21.71 -11.32 18.07
CA THR A 171 -21.97 -11.54 16.65
C THR A 171 -21.98 -13.03 16.36
N LYS A 172 -23.12 -13.53 15.88
CA LYS A 172 -23.19 -14.87 15.29
C LYS A 172 -22.57 -14.83 13.89
N PHE A 173 -21.54 -15.62 13.65
CA PHE A 173 -20.87 -15.74 12.36
C PHE A 173 -20.70 -17.22 12.01
N ARG A 174 -21.36 -17.65 10.93
CA ARG A 174 -21.58 -19.08 10.64
C ARG A 174 -22.19 -19.76 11.88
N ASP A 175 -21.59 -20.86 12.33
CA ASP A 175 -22.03 -21.63 13.48
C ASP A 175 -21.42 -21.17 14.81
N PHE A 176 -20.63 -20.08 14.80
CA PHE A 176 -19.94 -19.57 15.98
C PHE A 176 -20.59 -18.29 16.52
N LEU A 177 -20.52 -18.12 17.85
CA LEU A 177 -20.81 -16.85 18.53
C LEU A 177 -19.49 -16.18 18.91
N LEU A 178 -19.25 -14.98 18.37
CA LEU A 178 -18.08 -14.16 18.69
C LEU A 178 -18.50 -13.09 19.70
N PRO A 179 -17.97 -13.11 20.94
CA PRO A 179 -18.24 -12.07 21.93
C PRO A 179 -17.77 -10.69 21.46
N LYS A 180 -18.46 -9.63 21.89
CA LYS A 180 -18.05 -8.23 21.69
C LYS A 180 -16.59 -8.05 22.09
N GLY A 181 -15.82 -7.40 21.22
CA GLY A 181 -14.41 -7.15 21.46
C GLY A 181 -13.46 -8.22 20.93
N THR A 182 -13.97 -9.35 20.43
CA THR A 182 -13.15 -10.37 19.76
C THR A 182 -12.44 -9.78 18.55
N GLU A 183 -11.12 -9.96 18.49
CA GLU A 183 -10.28 -9.56 17.34
C GLU A 183 -10.36 -10.59 16.21
N VAL A 184 -10.32 -10.10 14.98
CA VAL A 184 -10.44 -10.89 13.76
C VAL A 184 -9.39 -10.42 12.76
N PHE A 185 -8.55 -11.35 12.31
CA PHE A 185 -7.54 -11.10 11.28
C PHE A 185 -8.08 -11.56 9.92
N PRO A 186 -8.40 -10.65 9.00
CA PRO A 186 -8.81 -11.01 7.65
C PRO A 186 -7.58 -11.39 6.82
N MET A 187 -7.34 -12.68 6.63
CA MET A 187 -6.18 -13.20 5.90
C MET A 187 -6.25 -12.88 4.39
N LEU A 188 -6.00 -11.62 4.00
CA LEU A 188 -6.07 -11.13 2.61
C LEU A 188 -5.18 -11.96 1.67
N GLY A 189 -3.99 -12.32 2.12
CA GLY A 189 -3.05 -13.14 1.35
C GLY A 189 -3.58 -14.53 1.01
N SER A 190 -4.53 -15.07 1.79
CA SER A 190 -5.22 -16.32 1.44
C SER A 190 -6.23 -16.12 0.31
N VAL A 191 -6.88 -14.95 0.26
CA VAL A 191 -7.84 -14.58 -0.79
C VAL A 191 -7.11 -14.29 -2.09
N LEU A 192 -6.03 -13.50 -2.04
CA LEU A 192 -5.18 -13.15 -3.20
C LEU A 192 -4.46 -14.37 -3.82
N ARG A 193 -4.49 -15.52 -3.14
CA ARG A 193 -3.92 -16.79 -3.61
C ARG A 193 -4.93 -17.94 -3.62
N ASP A 194 -6.23 -17.64 -3.58
CA ASP A 194 -7.27 -18.66 -3.60
C ASP A 194 -7.27 -19.37 -4.98
N PRO A 195 -6.97 -20.68 -5.05
CA PRO A 195 -6.89 -21.41 -6.31
C PRO A 195 -8.23 -21.52 -7.05
N LYS A 196 -9.36 -21.21 -6.40
CA LYS A 196 -10.67 -21.11 -7.06
C LYS A 196 -10.78 -19.88 -7.95
N PHE A 197 -10.03 -18.83 -7.63
CA PHE A 197 -10.08 -17.55 -8.33
C PHE A 197 -8.85 -17.31 -9.22
N PHE A 198 -7.74 -18.01 -8.97
CA PHE A 198 -6.49 -17.88 -9.71
C PHE A 198 -5.95 -19.26 -10.09
N SER A 199 -5.71 -19.50 -11.38
CA SER A 199 -5.27 -20.82 -11.89
C SER A 199 -3.84 -21.18 -11.49
N ASN A 200 -2.94 -20.21 -11.36
CA ASN A 200 -1.58 -20.39 -10.83
C ASN A 200 -1.30 -19.34 -9.72
N PRO A 201 -1.91 -19.48 -8.53
CA PRO A 201 -1.92 -18.43 -7.52
C PRO A 201 -0.53 -18.09 -6.96
N ARG A 202 0.45 -18.98 -7.13
CA ARG A 202 1.84 -18.78 -6.69
C ARG A 202 2.74 -18.15 -7.76
N GLY A 203 2.35 -18.18 -9.02
CA GLY A 203 3.09 -17.54 -10.11
C GLY A 203 2.67 -16.10 -10.31
N PHE A 204 3.58 -15.28 -10.84
CA PHE A 204 3.25 -13.95 -11.35
C PHE A 204 2.78 -14.10 -12.80
N ASN A 205 1.50 -13.81 -13.06
CA ASN A 205 0.89 -13.94 -14.37
C ASN A 205 -0.23 -12.89 -14.59
N PRO A 206 0.00 -11.84 -15.40
CA PRO A 206 -1.01 -10.82 -15.68
C PRO A 206 -2.32 -11.38 -16.28
N GLN A 207 -2.30 -12.58 -16.87
CA GLN A 207 -3.50 -13.24 -17.39
C GLN A 207 -4.55 -13.55 -16.31
N HIS A 208 -4.18 -13.51 -15.02
CA HIS A 208 -5.14 -13.59 -13.91
C HIS A 208 -6.19 -12.46 -13.94
N PHE A 209 -5.89 -11.35 -14.61
CA PHE A 209 -6.72 -10.16 -14.71
C PHE A 209 -7.10 -9.82 -16.15
N LEU A 210 -7.00 -10.78 -17.07
CA LEU A 210 -7.41 -10.63 -18.46
C LEU A 210 -8.47 -11.67 -18.82
N ASP A 211 -9.40 -11.30 -19.70
CA ASP A 211 -10.29 -12.25 -20.36
C ASP A 211 -9.67 -12.85 -21.63
N GLU A 212 -10.41 -13.73 -22.30
CA GLU A 212 -9.97 -14.40 -23.53
C GLU A 212 -9.68 -13.43 -24.69
N ASN A 213 -10.22 -12.21 -24.65
CA ASN A 213 -10.02 -11.16 -25.64
C ASN A 213 -8.91 -10.17 -25.22
N GLY A 214 -8.19 -10.45 -24.13
CA GLY A 214 -7.16 -9.57 -23.59
C GLY A 214 -7.71 -8.27 -22.97
N GLN A 215 -9.01 -8.22 -22.64
CA GLN A 215 -9.59 -7.09 -21.91
C GLN A 215 -9.43 -7.29 -20.40
N PHE A 216 -9.34 -6.18 -19.68
CA PHE A 216 -9.20 -6.21 -18.24
C PHE A 216 -10.42 -6.84 -17.57
N LYS A 217 -10.19 -7.88 -16.77
CA LYS A 217 -11.22 -8.64 -16.04
C LYS A 217 -11.01 -8.47 -14.54
N LYS A 218 -12.02 -7.91 -13.87
CA LYS A 218 -12.05 -7.84 -12.40
C LYS A 218 -12.16 -9.25 -11.80
N ASN A 219 -11.57 -9.41 -10.62
CA ASN A 219 -11.64 -10.64 -9.84
C ASN A 219 -12.07 -10.30 -8.41
N ASP A 220 -13.13 -10.94 -7.90
CA ASP A 220 -13.66 -10.67 -6.57
C ASP A 220 -12.67 -11.02 -5.45
N ALA A 221 -11.70 -11.89 -5.74
CA ALA A 221 -10.61 -12.20 -4.82
C ALA A 221 -9.49 -11.13 -4.81
N PHE A 222 -9.57 -10.10 -5.64
CA PHE A 222 -8.63 -8.97 -5.63
C PHE A 222 -8.96 -7.99 -4.51
N VAL A 223 -8.41 -8.25 -3.32
CA VAL A 223 -8.68 -7.49 -2.10
C VAL A 223 -7.44 -6.90 -1.40
N PRO A 224 -6.41 -6.38 -2.12
CA PRO A 224 -5.21 -5.85 -1.46
C PRO A 224 -5.49 -4.61 -0.59
N PHE A 225 -6.62 -3.94 -0.82
CA PHE A 225 -7.09 -2.77 -0.07
C PHE A 225 -8.11 -3.13 1.03
N SER A 226 -8.28 -4.42 1.34
CA SER A 226 -9.36 -4.96 2.18
C SER A 226 -10.75 -4.64 1.62
N ILE A 227 -11.80 -5.02 2.35
CA ILE A 227 -13.22 -4.79 2.01
C ILE A 227 -14.04 -4.39 3.25
N GLY A 228 -15.28 -3.95 3.01
CA GLY A 228 -16.23 -3.56 4.04
C GLY A 228 -15.97 -2.17 4.63
N LYS A 229 -16.60 -1.84 5.77
CA LYS A 229 -16.66 -0.47 6.32
C LYS A 229 -15.32 0.21 6.65
N ARG A 230 -14.24 -0.57 6.76
CA ARG A 230 -12.88 -0.09 7.08
C ARG A 230 -11.89 -0.52 5.99
N TYR A 231 -12.34 -0.57 4.74
CA TYR A 231 -11.47 -0.71 3.58
C TYR A 231 -10.54 0.50 3.45
N CYS A 232 -9.48 0.38 2.67
CA CYS A 232 -8.54 1.47 2.45
C CYS A 232 -9.22 2.62 1.69
N PHE A 233 -9.51 3.73 2.38
CA PHE A 233 -10.07 4.91 1.72
C PHE A 233 -9.06 5.60 0.78
N GLY A 234 -7.75 5.32 0.94
CA GLY A 234 -6.68 5.78 0.06
C GLY A 234 -6.54 5.00 -1.25
N GLU A 235 -7.39 3.99 -1.50
CA GLU A 235 -7.31 3.13 -2.70
C GLU A 235 -7.32 3.93 -4.00
N GLY A 236 -8.15 4.97 -4.11
CA GLY A 236 -8.22 5.80 -5.32
C GLY A 236 -6.91 6.50 -5.63
N LEU A 237 -6.27 7.11 -4.61
CA LEU A 237 -4.98 7.76 -4.73
C LEU A 237 -3.88 6.74 -5.06
N ALA A 238 -3.83 5.63 -4.34
CA ALA A 238 -2.82 4.59 -4.55
C ALA A 238 -2.88 3.98 -5.96
N ARG A 239 -4.07 3.68 -6.48
CA ARG A 239 -4.24 3.18 -7.86
C ARG A 239 -3.77 4.19 -8.90
N MET A 240 -4.04 5.48 -8.67
CA MET A 240 -3.57 6.56 -9.55
C MET A 240 -2.04 6.67 -9.52
N GLU A 241 -1.43 6.65 -8.34
CA GLU A 241 0.02 6.69 -8.17
C GLU A 241 0.71 5.49 -8.83
N LEU A 242 0.25 4.26 -8.55
CA LEU A 242 0.82 3.05 -9.16
C LEU A 242 0.77 3.11 -10.68
N PHE A 243 -0.37 3.51 -11.25
CA PHE A 243 -0.52 3.64 -12.69
C PHE A 243 0.39 4.72 -13.27
N LEU A 244 0.36 5.94 -12.73
CA LEU A 244 1.13 7.05 -13.27
C LEU A 244 2.63 6.86 -13.10
N PHE A 245 3.09 6.40 -11.94
CA PHE A 245 4.52 6.16 -11.72
C PHE A 245 5.04 5.04 -12.61
N LEU A 246 4.37 3.88 -12.63
CA LEU A 246 4.82 2.75 -13.46
C LEU A 246 4.84 3.12 -14.94
N THR A 247 3.75 3.73 -15.43
CA THR A 247 3.60 4.06 -16.84
C THR A 247 4.60 5.12 -17.29
N ASN A 248 4.78 6.22 -16.53
CA ASN A 248 5.76 7.25 -16.92
C ASN A 248 7.20 6.73 -16.82
N ILE A 249 7.52 5.85 -15.87
CA ILE A 249 8.86 5.26 -15.78
C ILE A 249 9.13 4.33 -16.99
N LEU A 250 8.21 3.40 -17.27
CA LEU A 250 8.35 2.47 -18.41
C LEU A 250 8.21 3.17 -19.77
N GLN A 251 7.53 4.31 -19.84
CA GLN A 251 7.54 5.14 -21.05
C GLN A 251 8.94 5.65 -21.40
N ASN A 252 9.79 5.90 -20.39
CA ASN A 252 11.08 6.55 -20.58
C ASN A 252 12.27 5.60 -20.44
N PHE A 253 12.11 4.44 -19.78
CA PHE A 253 13.22 3.57 -19.43
C PHE A 253 12.92 2.08 -19.63
N HIS A 254 13.92 1.35 -20.11
CA HIS A 254 14.04 -0.09 -19.94
C HIS A 254 14.63 -0.39 -18.55
N LEU A 255 14.12 -1.43 -17.89
CA LEU A 255 14.63 -1.89 -16.60
C LEU A 255 15.73 -2.92 -16.84
N LYS A 256 16.90 -2.72 -16.22
CA LYS A 256 18.02 -3.65 -16.32
C LYS A 256 18.48 -4.14 -14.95
N SER A 257 18.40 -5.46 -14.76
CA SER A 257 19.00 -6.14 -13.61
C SER A 257 20.49 -6.39 -13.85
N PRO A 258 21.34 -6.34 -12.80
CA PRO A 258 22.72 -6.84 -12.87
C PRO A 258 22.80 -8.37 -12.93
N GLN A 259 21.69 -9.08 -12.72
CA GLN A 259 21.57 -10.54 -12.73
C GLN A 259 20.71 -11.01 -13.92
N LEU A 260 20.88 -12.26 -14.34
CA LEU A 260 19.99 -12.86 -15.34
C LEU A 260 18.56 -13.00 -14.77
N PRO A 261 17.50 -12.83 -15.57
CA PRO A 261 16.12 -12.92 -15.09
C PRO A 261 15.85 -14.22 -14.33
N GLN A 262 16.35 -15.36 -14.80
CA GLN A 262 16.17 -16.66 -14.13
C GLN A 262 16.71 -16.72 -12.70
N ASP A 263 17.74 -15.93 -12.38
CA ASP A 263 18.42 -15.91 -11.07
C ASP A 263 17.82 -14.88 -10.10
N ILE A 264 16.92 -14.00 -10.58
CA ILE A 264 16.25 -13.02 -9.73
C ILE A 264 15.33 -13.74 -8.74
N ASP A 265 15.61 -13.61 -7.44
CA ASP A 265 14.73 -14.10 -6.38
C ASP A 265 13.62 -13.09 -6.11
N VAL A 266 12.38 -13.53 -6.29
CA VAL A 266 11.17 -12.73 -6.04
C VAL A 266 10.47 -13.14 -4.74
N SER A 267 11.03 -14.08 -3.98
CA SER A 267 10.52 -14.47 -2.68
C SER A 267 10.72 -13.34 -1.66
N PRO A 268 9.75 -13.09 -0.76
CA PRO A 268 9.85 -11.98 0.17
C PRO A 268 10.95 -12.21 1.20
N LYS A 269 11.73 -11.17 1.49
CA LYS A 269 12.73 -11.18 2.56
C LYS A 269 12.09 -11.35 3.93
N HIS A 270 10.95 -10.69 4.14
CA HIS A 270 10.19 -10.74 5.38
C HIS A 270 8.69 -10.82 5.07
N VAL A 271 7.98 -11.61 5.89
CA VAL A 271 6.52 -11.69 5.89
C VAL A 271 6.07 -11.65 7.35
N GLY A 272 5.33 -10.60 7.70
CA GLY A 272 4.73 -10.41 9.02
C GLY A 272 3.54 -9.48 8.87
N PHE A 273 3.58 -8.31 9.50
CA PHE A 273 2.60 -7.25 9.26
C PHE A 273 2.52 -6.85 7.78
N ALA A 274 3.68 -6.78 7.13
CA ALA A 274 3.81 -6.52 5.71
C ALA A 274 4.68 -7.58 5.02
N THR A 275 4.54 -7.68 3.70
CA THR A 275 5.41 -8.45 2.81
C THR A 275 6.49 -7.52 2.25
N ILE A 276 7.75 -7.80 2.55
CA ILE A 276 8.89 -6.96 2.15
C ILE A 276 9.70 -7.70 1.08
N PRO A 277 9.86 -7.13 -0.14
CA PRO A 277 10.71 -7.73 -1.17
C PRO A 277 12.18 -7.76 -0.74
N PRO A 278 13.01 -8.61 -1.37
CA PRO A 278 14.44 -8.59 -1.16
C PRO A 278 15.04 -7.26 -1.61
N THR A 279 16.18 -6.91 -1.01
CA THR A 279 16.96 -5.77 -1.48
C THR A 279 17.61 -6.14 -2.80
N TYR A 280 17.50 -5.28 -3.80
CA TYR A 280 18.10 -5.46 -5.11
C TYR A 280 18.60 -4.12 -5.66
N THR A 281 19.41 -4.18 -6.71
CA THR A 281 19.84 -3.01 -7.48
C THR A 281 19.41 -3.18 -8.93
N MET A 282 19.26 -2.05 -9.63
CA MET A 282 18.87 -2.03 -11.04
C MET A 282 19.41 -0.77 -11.72
N SER A 283 19.39 -0.76 -13.04
CA SER A 283 19.66 0.42 -13.86
C SER A 283 18.45 0.78 -14.71
N PHE A 284 18.19 2.08 -14.85
CA PHE A 284 17.21 2.62 -15.78
C PHE A 284 17.93 3.01 -17.06
N GLN A 285 17.66 2.30 -18.16
CA GLN A 285 18.25 2.58 -19.46
C GLN A 285 17.27 3.40 -20.30
N PRO A 286 17.59 4.63 -20.74
CA PRO A 286 16.69 5.43 -21.55
C PRO A 286 16.19 4.68 -22.79
N ARG A 287 14.90 4.87 -23.11
CA ARG A 287 14.22 4.32 -24.30
C ARG A 287 14.20 5.30 -25.46
#